data_AF-E3J2W5-F1
#
_entry.id   AF-E3J2W5-F1
#
_cell.length_a   1.000
_cell.length_b   1.000
_cell.length_c   1.000
_cell.angle_alpha   90.00
_cell.angle_beta   90.00
_cell.angle_gamma   90.00
#
_symmetry.space_group_name_H-M   'P 1'
#
loop_
_entity.id
_entity.type
_entity.pdbx_description
1 polymer ?
#
loop_
_entity_poly.entity_id
_entity_poly.type
_entity_poly.pdbx_seq_one_letter_code
_entity_poly.pdbx_strand_id
1 'polypeptide(L)'
;MARRPVAAGSARVWHGAVMATPVPEARSVPLRPAAEPPEPAEPLAEHGAQQGAEPRAPVSEPTGPKREPGGELAAPVAARVAGLLAGWAALSVGIAAKDGRYGGYAMTAVLVGWAVVAATVALLAGNGSAASVLGRPVRLAARRLGRPTPWLSWRVTWVAVALLVGLGPPLRHPHYYGHGEFVGVAKWLQITAGLLAAAGVLAALARPSRPASPAAAWVWAALRGRRAFTAVLLLATGAGVATVLAAPDPRIDVFHLLQESSAGLGDGVNMYHQVWATGRPGDLHGGLTDVYPYLPATSILLAPFRLLVGDVRYGLLAALVVAVCAARALAPRAASAPWMPVLPLLVLIFPSYCYALEQSWTEPLLVGCLAVMMWAACSGRGALAVVAFAVALATKQHVALLVPVAALWPAFGPRRTAAACGLGFAIVAPWVLDDPAAFFHDAVRANLDYPVLDHSLSVPGWADHYGIHVGFGVTAVALAVAYLLAWRARGDATGFAAGGALVLLTVVELNKQSFFNHYTLPMALLILATATTLGRGDSPAGQAPSVLRHGAAHTAESTTTQD
;
A
#
# COMPACT_ATOMS: atom_id res chain seq x y z
N MET A 1 25.69 30.17 49.13
CA MET A 1 25.93 31.12 48.03
C MET A 1 24.79 31.01 47.04
N ALA A 2 23.98 32.06 46.95
CA ALA A 2 22.73 32.12 46.19
C ALA A 2 22.99 32.21 44.67
N ARG A 3 22.22 31.46 43.87
CA ARG A 3 22.14 31.65 42.42
C ARG A 3 20.94 32.56 42.10
N ARG A 4 21.22 33.71 41.47
CA ARG A 4 20.22 34.62 40.90
C ARG A 4 19.72 34.08 39.55
N PRO A 5 18.46 34.35 39.15
CA PRO A 5 17.97 34.06 37.81
C PRO A 5 18.32 35.22 36.86
N VAL A 6 18.71 34.88 35.63
CA VAL A 6 18.93 35.84 34.54
C VAL A 6 17.58 36.11 33.86
N ALA A 7 17.27 37.40 33.73
CA ALA A 7 16.05 37.92 33.16
C ALA A 7 15.99 37.74 31.63
N ALA A 8 14.78 37.45 31.14
CA ALA A 8 14.43 37.47 29.73
C ALA A 8 14.47 38.92 29.20
N GLY A 9 15.39 39.18 28.25
CA GLY A 9 15.48 40.43 27.51
C GLY A 9 14.81 40.30 26.15
N SER A 10 13.80 41.12 25.93
CA SER A 10 13.13 41.37 24.66
C SER A 10 14.02 42.21 23.72
N ALA A 11 14.23 41.75 22.49
CA ALA A 11 14.83 42.52 21.40
C ALA A 11 14.09 42.19 20.10
N ARG A 12 13.16 43.07 19.68
CA ARG A 12 13.33 44.09 18.63
C ARG A 12 13.60 43.52 17.24
N VAL A 13 12.52 43.53 16.47
CA VAL A 13 12.41 43.37 15.02
C VAL A 13 13.37 44.33 14.31
N TRP A 14 14.25 43.77 13.48
CA TRP A 14 15.03 44.50 12.49
C TRP A 14 14.39 44.32 11.11
N HIS A 15 13.99 45.42 10.48
CA HIS A 15 13.68 45.48 9.06
C HIS A 15 14.98 45.75 8.29
N GLY A 16 15.45 44.76 7.53
CA GLY A 16 16.57 44.88 6.60
C GLY A 16 16.08 44.69 5.18
N ALA A 17 16.09 45.77 4.40
CA ALA A 17 15.85 45.77 2.97
C ALA A 17 16.97 45.03 2.23
N VAL A 18 16.60 44.13 1.31
CA VAL A 18 17.54 43.44 0.43
C VAL A 18 17.48 44.09 -0.95
N MET A 19 18.61 44.67 -1.36
CA MET A 19 18.85 45.15 -2.72
C MET A 19 18.96 43.96 -3.67
N ALA A 20 18.28 44.07 -4.82
CA ALA A 20 18.41 43.15 -5.94
C ALA A 20 19.68 43.45 -6.76
N THR A 21 20.49 42.43 -7.01
CA THR A 21 21.56 42.44 -8.03
C THR A 21 21.08 41.71 -9.29
N PRO A 22 21.38 42.20 -10.50
CA PRO A 22 20.91 41.60 -11.75
C PRO A 22 21.75 40.38 -12.17
N VAL A 23 21.05 39.36 -12.69
CA VAL A 23 21.62 38.15 -13.32
C VAL A 23 21.91 38.44 -14.80
N PRO A 24 23.04 38.00 -15.37
CA PRO A 24 23.33 38.23 -16.78
C PRO A 24 22.63 37.23 -17.71
N GLU A 25 22.13 37.75 -18.83
CA GLU A 25 21.49 37.04 -19.94
C GLU A 25 22.41 35.99 -20.58
N ALA A 26 21.92 34.76 -20.71
CA ALA A 26 22.55 33.71 -21.48
C ALA A 26 22.09 33.76 -22.94
N ARG A 27 23.07 33.83 -23.86
CA ARG A 27 22.91 33.84 -25.31
C ARG A 27 22.30 32.54 -25.84
N SER A 28 21.34 32.67 -26.75
CA SER A 28 20.73 31.58 -27.51
C SER A 28 21.65 31.06 -28.62
N VAL A 29 21.73 29.75 -28.77
CA VAL A 29 22.37 29.03 -29.87
C VAL A 29 21.27 28.49 -30.80
N PRO A 30 21.34 28.66 -32.14
CA PRO A 30 20.31 28.19 -33.04
C PRO A 30 20.43 26.68 -33.30
N LEU A 31 19.31 25.97 -33.16
CA LEU A 31 19.14 24.56 -33.51
C LEU A 31 18.97 24.40 -35.04
N ARG A 32 19.70 23.45 -35.63
CA ARG A 32 19.52 22.97 -37.01
C ARG A 32 18.23 22.14 -37.13
N PRO A 33 17.52 22.18 -38.28
CA PRO A 33 16.36 21.35 -38.51
C PRO A 33 16.75 19.90 -38.82
N ALA A 34 16.05 18.95 -38.21
CA ALA A 34 16.16 17.51 -38.47
C ALA A 34 15.35 17.12 -39.71
N ALA A 35 15.89 16.17 -40.48
CA ALA A 35 15.33 15.66 -41.72
C ALA A 35 14.08 14.77 -41.50
N GLU A 36 13.19 14.81 -42.49
CA GLU A 36 11.96 14.03 -42.58
C GLU A 36 12.21 12.51 -42.66
N PRO A 37 11.33 11.69 -42.04
CA PRO A 37 11.33 10.24 -42.26
C PRO A 37 10.48 9.84 -43.49
N PRO A 38 10.83 8.77 -44.21
CA PRO A 38 10.02 8.25 -45.32
C PRO A 38 8.82 7.43 -44.84
N GLU A 39 7.72 7.56 -45.59
CA GLU A 39 6.45 6.85 -45.47
C GLU A 39 6.47 5.43 -46.11
N PRO A 40 5.44 4.58 -45.89
CA PRO A 40 5.61 3.15 -45.62
C PRO A 40 5.41 2.23 -46.83
N ALA A 41 6.02 1.03 -46.75
CA ALA A 41 5.81 -0.05 -47.71
C ALA A 41 4.52 -0.85 -47.41
N GLU A 42 3.75 -1.10 -48.46
CA GLU A 42 2.53 -1.93 -48.51
C GLU A 42 2.79 -3.41 -48.18
N PRO A 43 1.82 -4.13 -47.59
CA PRO A 43 1.91 -5.57 -47.38
C PRO A 43 1.40 -6.37 -48.59
N LEU A 44 2.26 -7.26 -49.08
CA LEU A 44 1.96 -8.32 -50.04
C LEU A 44 0.97 -9.35 -49.45
N ALA A 45 -0.02 -9.69 -50.26
CA ALA A 45 -1.01 -10.73 -50.03
C ALA A 45 -0.42 -12.12 -50.33
N GLU A 46 -0.56 -13.06 -49.39
CA GLU A 46 -0.37 -14.48 -49.65
C GLU A 46 -1.70 -15.24 -49.55
N HIS A 47 -2.12 -15.78 -50.69
CA HIS A 47 -3.10 -16.85 -50.85
C HIS A 47 -2.43 -18.21 -50.56
N GLY A 48 -3.11 -19.10 -49.83
CA GLY A 48 -2.63 -20.47 -49.71
C GLY A 48 -3.52 -21.44 -48.92
N ALA A 49 -4.22 -22.30 -49.69
CA ALA A 49 -4.63 -23.67 -49.37
C ALA A 49 -5.69 -23.94 -48.27
N GLN A 50 -6.93 -24.10 -48.74
CA GLN A 50 -7.95 -24.94 -48.12
C GLN A 50 -7.61 -26.43 -48.33
N GLN A 51 -7.60 -27.22 -47.26
CA GLN A 51 -7.74 -28.68 -47.32
C GLN A 51 -8.92 -29.11 -46.44
N GLY A 52 -9.79 -29.93 -47.03
CA GLY A 52 -11.05 -30.37 -46.47
C GLY A 52 -10.92 -31.42 -45.36
N ALA A 53 -11.85 -31.35 -44.42
CA ALA A 53 -12.12 -32.40 -43.44
C ALA A 53 -13.62 -32.67 -43.38
N GLU A 54 -13.95 -33.96 -43.35
CA GLU A 54 -15.29 -34.56 -43.43
C GLU A 54 -16.26 -34.12 -42.31
N PRO A 55 -17.58 -34.16 -42.57
CA PRO A 55 -18.60 -33.82 -41.58
C PRO A 55 -18.83 -34.99 -40.60
N ARG A 56 -18.37 -34.85 -39.35
CA ARG A 56 -18.79 -35.72 -38.23
C ARG A 56 -20.18 -35.33 -37.73
N ALA A 57 -21.03 -36.33 -37.56
CA ALA A 57 -22.40 -36.23 -37.07
C ALA A 57 -22.49 -35.54 -35.68
N PRO A 58 -23.57 -34.77 -35.42
CA PRO A 58 -23.74 -34.02 -34.18
C PRO A 58 -24.01 -34.95 -33.01
N VAL A 59 -23.05 -35.04 -32.09
CA VAL A 59 -23.26 -35.61 -30.76
C VAL A 59 -24.09 -34.61 -29.96
N SER A 60 -25.29 -35.01 -29.57
CA SER A 60 -26.18 -34.23 -28.71
C SER A 60 -25.59 -34.11 -27.30
N GLU A 61 -24.86 -33.02 -27.07
CA GLU A 61 -24.41 -32.66 -25.73
C GLU A 61 -25.62 -32.46 -24.79
N PRO A 62 -25.60 -33.03 -23.58
CA PRO A 62 -26.64 -32.80 -22.60
C PRO A 62 -26.64 -31.31 -22.26
N THR A 63 -27.77 -30.64 -22.51
CA THR A 63 -28.04 -29.25 -22.17
C THR A 63 -28.04 -29.09 -20.65
N GLY A 64 -26.84 -28.99 -20.08
CA GLY A 64 -26.64 -28.57 -18.70
C GLY A 64 -27.35 -27.23 -18.46
N PRO A 65 -27.84 -26.98 -17.24
CA PRO A 65 -28.57 -25.75 -16.92
C PRO A 65 -27.72 -24.56 -17.36
N LYS A 66 -28.29 -23.71 -18.24
CA LYS A 66 -27.72 -22.41 -18.62
C LYS A 66 -27.46 -21.65 -17.32
N ARG A 67 -26.21 -21.69 -16.83
CA ARG A 67 -25.74 -20.79 -15.79
C ARG A 67 -25.93 -19.40 -16.39
N GLU A 68 -26.89 -18.66 -15.88
CA GLU A 68 -26.93 -17.23 -16.16
C GLU A 68 -25.53 -16.70 -15.80
N PRO A 69 -24.81 -16.05 -16.74
CA PRO A 69 -23.48 -15.51 -16.50
C PRO A 69 -23.51 -14.28 -15.55
N GLY A 70 -24.52 -14.21 -14.68
CA GLY A 70 -24.72 -13.18 -13.68
C GLY A 70 -23.67 -13.29 -12.60
N GLY A 71 -22.49 -12.73 -12.87
CA GLY A 71 -21.40 -12.59 -11.93
C GLY A 71 -21.74 -11.62 -10.80
N GLU A 72 -22.69 -12.00 -9.94
CA GLU A 72 -22.83 -11.47 -8.60
C GLU A 72 -21.82 -12.18 -7.71
N LEU A 73 -21.04 -11.41 -6.96
CA LEU A 73 -20.16 -11.96 -5.93
C LEU A 73 -21.03 -12.74 -4.95
N ALA A 74 -20.60 -13.95 -4.59
CA ALA A 74 -21.21 -14.68 -3.49
C ALA A 74 -21.30 -13.76 -2.25
N ALA A 75 -22.47 -13.70 -1.63
CA ALA A 75 -22.75 -12.74 -0.55
C ALA A 75 -21.66 -12.66 0.54
N PRO A 76 -21.03 -13.76 0.99
CA PRO A 76 -19.93 -13.69 1.96
C PRO A 76 -18.68 -12.98 1.44
N VAL A 77 -18.34 -13.15 0.15
CA VAL A 77 -17.20 -12.49 -0.50
C VAL A 77 -17.50 -11.00 -0.66
N ALA A 78 -18.72 -10.66 -1.10
CA ALA A 78 -19.17 -9.28 -1.23
C ALA A 78 -19.09 -8.51 0.09
N ALA A 79 -19.55 -9.12 1.19
CA ALA A 79 -19.52 -8.51 2.52
C ALA A 79 -18.08 -8.24 3.01
N ARG A 80 -17.14 -9.16 2.76
CA ARG A 80 -15.72 -8.99 3.13
C ARG A 80 -15.07 -7.85 2.35
N VAL A 81 -15.29 -7.82 1.04
CA VAL A 81 -14.77 -6.76 0.16
C VAL A 81 -15.34 -5.39 0.58
N ALA A 82 -16.65 -5.32 0.86
CA ALA A 82 -17.28 -4.10 1.35
C ALA A 82 -16.65 -3.64 2.68
N GLY A 83 -16.44 -4.54 3.64
CA GLY A 83 -15.81 -4.21 4.91
C GLY A 83 -14.38 -3.68 4.77
N LEU A 84 -13.54 -4.36 3.98
CA LEU A 84 -12.15 -3.93 3.74
C LEU A 84 -12.08 -2.55 3.06
N LEU A 85 -12.89 -2.32 2.03
CA LEU A 85 -12.90 -1.05 1.30
C LEU A 85 -13.55 0.08 2.10
N ALA A 86 -14.56 -0.21 2.92
CA ALA A 86 -15.15 0.77 3.83
C ALA A 86 -14.12 1.20 4.90
N GLY A 87 -13.36 0.25 5.45
CA GLY A 87 -12.24 0.53 6.34
C GLY A 87 -11.20 1.43 5.66
N TRP A 88 -10.75 1.05 4.45
CA TRP A 88 -9.82 1.85 3.66
C TRP A 88 -10.34 3.26 3.36
N ALA A 89 -11.61 3.41 2.99
CA ALA A 89 -12.21 4.70 2.67
C ALA A 89 -12.30 5.60 3.91
N ALA A 90 -12.73 5.06 5.06
CA ALA A 90 -12.81 5.81 6.31
C ALA A 90 -11.41 6.28 6.77
N LEU A 91 -10.41 5.39 6.71
CA LEU A 91 -9.02 5.74 7.01
C LEU A 91 -8.50 6.82 6.05
N SER A 92 -8.73 6.68 4.74
CA SER A 92 -8.32 7.67 3.73
C SER A 92 -8.91 9.05 4.00
N VAL A 93 -10.20 9.10 4.34
CA VAL A 93 -10.89 10.35 4.69
C VAL A 93 -10.28 10.96 5.95
N GLY A 94 -10.04 10.13 6.98
CA GLY A 94 -9.48 10.54 8.25
C GLY A 94 -8.06 11.07 8.12
N ILE A 95 -7.15 10.32 7.50
CA ILE A 95 -5.74 10.73 7.37
C ILE A 95 -5.59 11.95 6.49
N ALA A 96 -6.41 12.09 5.48
CA ALA A 96 -6.28 13.23 4.61
C ALA A 96 -7.02 14.45 5.22
N ALA A 97 -7.87 14.25 6.25
CA ALA A 97 -8.44 15.35 7.02
C ALA A 97 -7.36 15.95 7.93
N LYS A 98 -7.01 17.22 7.67
CA LYS A 98 -5.91 17.95 8.34
C LYS A 98 -4.53 17.31 8.13
N ASP A 99 -4.28 16.73 6.96
CA ASP A 99 -2.95 16.20 6.59
C ASP A 99 -2.36 15.22 7.63
N GLY A 100 -3.24 14.45 8.28
CA GLY A 100 -2.90 13.40 9.23
C GLY A 100 -2.74 13.88 10.66
N ARG A 101 -3.09 15.13 10.97
CA ARG A 101 -3.09 15.66 12.33
C ARG A 101 -4.44 15.49 13.01
N TYR A 102 -4.43 15.53 14.34
CA TYR A 102 -5.63 15.45 15.15
C TYR A 102 -6.69 16.51 14.77
N GLY A 103 -7.91 16.02 14.64
CA GLY A 103 -9.14 16.80 14.65
C GLY A 103 -10.30 15.85 14.90
N GLY A 104 -11.35 16.30 15.59
CA GLY A 104 -12.46 15.42 15.99
C GLY A 104 -13.03 14.57 14.85
N TYR A 105 -13.20 15.16 13.66
CA TYR A 105 -13.63 14.43 12.46
C TYR A 105 -12.58 13.43 11.96
N ALA A 106 -11.31 13.84 11.86
CA ALA A 106 -10.22 12.97 11.40
C ALA A 106 -10.09 11.75 12.32
N MET A 107 -10.09 11.98 13.64
CA MET A 107 -10.04 10.94 14.67
C MET A 107 -11.25 10.00 14.57
N THR A 108 -12.46 10.55 14.47
CA THR A 108 -13.67 9.73 14.31
C THR A 108 -13.58 8.83 13.08
N ALA A 109 -13.11 9.37 11.95
CA ALA A 109 -12.99 8.61 10.71
C ALA A 109 -11.96 7.47 10.81
N VAL A 110 -10.79 7.70 11.42
CA VAL A 110 -9.78 6.64 11.60
C VAL A 110 -10.23 5.57 12.59
N LEU A 111 -10.89 5.96 13.69
CA LEU A 111 -11.46 5.00 14.66
C LEU A 111 -12.58 4.15 14.05
N VAL A 112 -13.45 4.75 13.24
CA VAL A 112 -14.47 4.01 12.47
C VAL A 112 -13.79 3.05 11.49
N GLY A 113 -12.77 3.52 10.77
CA GLY A 113 -11.98 2.68 9.87
C GLY A 113 -11.35 1.48 10.56
N TRP A 114 -10.68 1.71 11.69
CA TRP A 114 -10.10 0.66 12.55
C TRP A 114 -11.17 -0.34 13.02
N ALA A 115 -12.30 0.14 13.53
CA ALA A 115 -13.38 -0.72 14.02
C ALA A 115 -14.00 -1.59 12.91
N VAL A 116 -14.21 -1.01 11.72
CA VAL A 116 -14.70 -1.73 10.54
C VAL A 116 -13.71 -2.80 10.09
N VAL A 117 -12.41 -2.50 10.09
CA VAL A 117 -11.35 -3.50 9.78
C VAL A 117 -11.35 -4.62 10.82
N ALA A 118 -11.38 -4.29 12.11
CA ALA A 118 -11.40 -5.28 13.18
C ALA A 118 -12.61 -6.22 13.08
N ALA A 119 -13.80 -5.67 12.83
CA ALA A 119 -15.02 -6.44 12.60
C ALA A 119 -14.90 -7.33 11.36
N THR A 120 -14.34 -6.81 10.26
CA THR A 120 -14.14 -7.56 9.02
C THR A 120 -13.18 -8.74 9.22
N VAL A 121 -12.06 -8.53 9.93
CA VAL A 121 -11.10 -9.61 10.27
C VAL A 121 -11.75 -10.63 11.20
N ALA A 122 -12.57 -10.21 12.17
CA ALA A 122 -13.33 -11.12 13.02
C ALA A 122 -14.34 -11.97 12.24
N LEU A 123 -14.91 -11.45 11.14
CA LEU A 123 -15.78 -12.20 10.25
C LEU A 123 -15.01 -13.18 9.35
N LEU A 124 -13.79 -12.82 8.91
CA LEU A 124 -12.90 -13.74 8.18
C LEU A 124 -12.57 -14.98 9.03
N ALA A 125 -12.39 -14.79 10.33
CA ALA A 125 -12.16 -15.85 11.31
C ALA A 125 -13.33 -16.84 11.52
N GLY A 126 -14.54 -16.51 11.06
CA GLY A 126 -15.79 -17.15 11.50
C GLY A 126 -16.26 -18.39 10.74
N ASN A 127 -15.54 -18.87 9.73
CA ASN A 127 -16.04 -19.92 8.83
C ASN A 127 -15.80 -21.38 9.30
N GLY A 128 -15.09 -21.60 10.41
CA GLY A 128 -14.76 -22.94 10.90
C GLY A 128 -15.08 -23.10 12.39
N SER A 129 -16.12 -23.87 12.69
CA SER A 129 -16.58 -24.35 14.01
C SER A 129 -17.56 -23.45 14.81
N ALA A 130 -18.60 -24.10 15.32
CA ALA A 130 -19.69 -23.55 16.12
C ALA A 130 -19.29 -23.12 17.56
N ALA A 131 -18.01 -23.08 17.90
CA ALA A 131 -17.53 -22.88 19.26
C ALA A 131 -16.70 -21.60 19.41
N SER A 132 -17.36 -20.46 19.58
CA SER A 132 -16.75 -19.37 20.36
C SER A 132 -17.83 -18.49 20.99
N VAL A 133 -17.92 -18.57 22.32
CA VAL A 133 -18.75 -17.71 23.18
C VAL A 133 -18.46 -16.22 22.93
N LEU A 134 -17.21 -15.88 22.57
CA LEU A 134 -16.77 -14.52 22.17
C LEU A 134 -17.29 -14.06 20.80
N GLY A 135 -17.53 -14.98 19.85
CA GLY A 135 -18.04 -14.62 18.53
C GLY A 135 -19.56 -14.40 18.51
N ARG A 136 -20.29 -14.87 19.53
CA ARG A 136 -21.76 -14.68 19.64
C ARG A 136 -22.15 -13.20 19.75
N PRO A 137 -21.58 -12.36 20.64
CA PRO A 137 -21.95 -10.95 20.73
C PRO A 137 -21.56 -10.18 19.46
N VAL A 138 -20.40 -10.45 18.85
CA VAL A 138 -20.01 -9.83 17.57
C VAL A 138 -20.94 -10.26 16.44
N ARG A 139 -21.31 -11.55 16.35
CA ARG A 139 -22.30 -12.03 15.38
C ARG A 139 -23.71 -11.52 15.68
N LEU A 140 -24.08 -11.33 16.95
CA LEU A 140 -25.39 -10.77 17.33
C LEU A 140 -25.45 -9.27 17.02
N ALA A 141 -24.40 -8.52 17.33
CA ALA A 141 -24.24 -7.13 16.94
C ALA A 141 -24.23 -7.01 15.42
N ALA A 142 -23.46 -7.83 14.71
CA ALA A 142 -23.42 -7.88 13.25
C ALA A 142 -24.73 -8.36 12.64
N ARG A 143 -25.53 -9.22 13.30
CA ARG A 143 -26.88 -9.63 12.85
C ARG A 143 -27.95 -8.58 13.17
N ARG A 144 -27.83 -7.87 14.29
CA ARG A 144 -28.69 -6.72 14.64
C ARG A 144 -28.39 -5.51 13.74
N LEU A 145 -27.12 -5.30 13.38
CA LEU A 145 -26.67 -4.40 12.31
C LEU A 145 -26.88 -4.97 10.90
N GLY A 146 -27.14 -6.28 10.81
CA GLY A 146 -27.17 -7.10 9.59
C GLY A 146 -28.55 -7.48 9.11
N ARG A 147 -29.61 -6.75 9.50
CA ARG A 147 -30.55 -6.39 8.44
C ARG A 147 -29.70 -5.69 7.38
N PRO A 148 -29.69 -6.13 6.11
CA PRO A 148 -28.84 -5.56 5.08
C PRO A 148 -29.09 -4.06 5.10
N THR A 149 -28.18 -3.34 5.75
CA THR A 149 -28.25 -1.91 5.86
C THR A 149 -27.85 -1.47 4.46
N PRO A 150 -28.75 -0.87 3.67
CA PRO A 150 -28.50 -0.65 2.25
C PRO A 150 -27.21 0.14 1.98
N TRP A 151 -26.74 0.92 2.98
CA TRP A 151 -25.50 1.68 2.98
C TRP A 151 -24.20 0.86 3.07
N LEU A 152 -24.23 -0.40 3.56
CA LEU A 152 -23.06 -1.29 3.58
C LEU A 152 -23.08 -2.33 2.44
N SER A 153 -23.88 -2.08 1.41
CA SER A 153 -23.80 -2.90 0.20
C SER A 153 -22.47 -2.65 -0.51
N TRP A 154 -21.86 -3.72 -1.02
CA TRP A 154 -20.57 -3.64 -1.72
C TRP A 154 -20.58 -2.60 -2.87
N ARG A 155 -21.74 -2.40 -3.53
CA ARG A 155 -21.92 -1.37 -4.57
C ARG A 155 -21.78 0.04 -3.99
N VAL A 156 -22.44 0.34 -2.87
CA VAL A 156 -22.34 1.64 -2.20
C VAL A 156 -20.90 1.90 -1.76
N THR A 157 -20.19 0.89 -1.24
CA THR A 157 -18.77 1.03 -0.89
C THR A 157 -17.91 1.38 -2.10
N TRP A 158 -18.12 0.74 -3.25
CA TRP A 158 -17.40 1.10 -4.47
C TRP A 158 -17.74 2.49 -5.01
N VAL A 159 -19.00 2.92 -4.88
CA VAL A 159 -19.38 4.31 -5.20
C VAL A 159 -18.63 5.28 -4.26
N ALA A 160 -18.55 4.99 -2.97
CA ALA A 160 -17.78 5.79 -2.03
C ALA A 160 -16.28 5.84 -2.40
N VAL A 161 -15.69 4.72 -2.80
CA VAL A 161 -14.30 4.67 -3.32
C VAL A 161 -14.16 5.53 -4.57
N ALA A 162 -15.09 5.43 -5.52
CA ALA A 162 -15.07 6.23 -6.75
C ALA A 162 -15.17 7.73 -6.45
N LEU A 163 -16.06 8.13 -5.55
CA LEU A 163 -16.20 9.52 -5.10
C LEU A 163 -14.93 10.00 -4.40
N LEU A 164 -14.36 9.19 -3.51
CA LEU A 164 -13.16 9.56 -2.77
C LEU A 164 -11.95 9.76 -3.69
N VAL A 165 -11.75 8.86 -4.65
CA VAL A 165 -10.62 8.93 -5.60
C VAL A 165 -10.85 10.01 -6.67
N GLY A 166 -12.08 10.17 -7.15
CA GLY A 166 -12.42 11.15 -8.18
C GLY A 166 -12.50 12.59 -7.67
N LEU A 167 -13.07 12.79 -6.47
CA LEU A 167 -13.26 14.11 -5.87
C LEU A 167 -12.18 14.48 -4.86
N GLY A 168 -11.41 13.52 -4.35
CA GLY A 168 -10.32 13.78 -3.42
C GLY A 168 -9.30 14.79 -3.95
N PRO A 169 -8.65 14.55 -5.11
CA PRO A 169 -7.66 15.47 -5.68
C PRO A 169 -8.14 16.90 -5.96
N PRO A 170 -9.35 17.15 -6.53
CA PRO A 170 -9.81 18.52 -6.73
C PRO A 170 -10.26 19.22 -5.44
N LEU A 171 -10.78 18.48 -4.45
CA LEU A 171 -11.27 19.07 -3.20
C LEU A 171 -10.18 19.26 -2.14
N ARG A 172 -9.09 18.49 -2.21
CA ARG A 172 -7.96 18.59 -1.29
C ARG A 172 -6.81 19.33 -1.96
N HIS A 173 -6.35 20.37 -1.28
CA HIS A 173 -5.08 21.02 -1.59
C HIS A 173 -4.23 20.90 -0.34
N PRO A 174 -3.57 19.74 -0.11
CA PRO A 174 -2.66 19.61 1.01
C PRO A 174 -1.56 20.67 0.88
N HIS A 175 -0.98 21.03 2.01
CA HIS A 175 0.10 22.02 2.05
C HIS A 175 1.36 21.45 1.37
N TYR A 176 1.43 21.61 0.04
CA TYR A 176 2.63 21.36 -0.74
C TYR A 176 3.64 22.49 -0.51
N TYR A 177 4.90 22.15 -0.32
CA TYR A 177 6.04 23.08 -0.43
C TYR A 177 6.41 23.36 -1.89
N GLY A 178 5.69 22.75 -2.84
CA GLY A 178 5.93 22.90 -4.26
C GLY A 178 5.70 24.33 -4.78
N HIS A 179 6.53 24.72 -5.74
CA HIS A 179 6.47 26.01 -6.43
C HIS A 179 6.66 25.84 -7.95
N GLY A 180 6.25 26.84 -8.73
CA GLY A 180 6.41 26.84 -10.19
C GLY A 180 5.37 26.00 -10.95
N GLU A 181 5.60 25.82 -12.25
CA GLU A 181 4.62 25.24 -13.19
C GLU A 181 4.30 23.76 -12.90
N PHE A 182 5.27 23.02 -12.35
CA PHE A 182 5.11 21.60 -12.04
C PHE A 182 4.04 21.33 -10.97
N VAL A 183 3.71 22.31 -10.11
CA VAL A 183 2.58 22.19 -9.17
C VAL A 183 1.27 22.01 -9.92
N GLY A 184 1.06 22.82 -10.97
CA GLY A 184 -0.11 22.74 -11.83
C GLY A 184 -0.16 21.40 -12.56
N VAL A 185 0.98 20.97 -13.11
CA VAL A 185 1.11 19.67 -13.80
C VAL A 185 0.77 18.51 -12.86
N ALA A 186 1.36 18.47 -11.67
CA ALA A 186 1.10 17.43 -10.67
C ALA A 186 -0.39 17.38 -10.31
N LYS A 187 -1.00 18.54 -10.03
CA LYS A 187 -2.43 18.66 -9.70
C LYS A 187 -3.32 18.15 -10.82
N TRP A 188 -3.09 18.58 -12.06
CA TRP A 188 -3.92 18.16 -13.19
C TRP A 188 -3.77 16.67 -13.48
N LEU A 189 -2.55 16.14 -13.51
CA LEU A 189 -2.31 14.71 -13.70
C LEU A 189 -2.98 13.88 -12.60
N GLN A 190 -2.92 14.33 -11.33
CA GLN A 190 -3.58 13.67 -10.21
C GLN A 190 -5.11 13.70 -10.32
N ILE A 191 -5.70 14.84 -10.68
CA ILE A 191 -7.15 14.98 -10.92
C ILE A 191 -7.60 14.07 -12.06
N THR A 192 -6.89 14.08 -13.20
CA THR A 192 -7.22 13.24 -14.35
C THR A 192 -7.11 11.76 -14.01
N ALA A 193 -6.05 11.35 -13.28
CA ALA A 193 -5.90 9.97 -12.80
C ALA A 193 -7.07 9.56 -11.90
N GLY A 194 -7.46 10.42 -10.95
CA GLY A 194 -8.56 10.17 -10.02
C GLY A 194 -9.92 10.05 -10.71
N LEU A 195 -10.24 10.98 -11.62
CA LEU A 195 -11.49 10.97 -12.40
C LEU A 195 -11.57 9.75 -13.32
N LEU A 196 -10.47 9.38 -13.99
CA LEU A 196 -10.43 8.22 -14.86
C LEU A 196 -10.60 6.91 -14.06
N ALA A 197 -9.98 6.81 -12.89
CA ALA A 197 -10.18 5.68 -11.99
C ALA A 197 -11.62 5.59 -11.47
N ALA A 198 -12.21 6.72 -11.04
CA ALA A 198 -13.59 6.79 -10.62
C ALA A 198 -14.55 6.37 -11.74
N ALA A 199 -14.34 6.87 -12.96
CA ALA A 199 -15.09 6.46 -14.13
C ALA A 199 -14.97 4.96 -14.42
N GLY A 200 -13.77 4.38 -14.27
CA GLY A 200 -13.54 2.93 -14.37
C GLY A 200 -14.34 2.12 -13.33
N VAL A 201 -14.42 2.59 -12.08
CA VAL A 201 -15.23 1.95 -11.02
C VAL A 201 -16.72 2.07 -11.33
N LEU A 202 -17.22 3.27 -11.66
CA LEU A 202 -18.64 3.48 -11.98
C LEU A 202 -19.04 2.68 -13.23
N ALA A 203 -18.16 2.62 -14.22
CA ALA A 203 -18.31 1.74 -15.37
C ALA A 203 -18.44 0.29 -14.96
N ALA A 204 -17.62 -0.19 -14.03
CA ALA A 204 -17.70 -1.55 -13.55
C ALA A 204 -19.03 -1.88 -12.86
N LEU A 205 -19.62 -0.90 -12.15
CA LEU A 205 -20.89 -1.05 -11.44
C LEU A 205 -22.12 -0.96 -12.36
N ALA A 206 -22.11 -0.08 -13.35
CA ALA A 206 -23.30 0.32 -14.10
C ALA A 206 -23.78 -0.66 -15.18
N ARG A 207 -23.39 -1.95 -15.15
CA ARG A 207 -23.67 -2.97 -16.21
C ARG A 207 -24.96 -2.68 -16.99
N PRO A 208 -24.89 -2.11 -18.22
CA PRO A 208 -26.09 -1.68 -18.90
C PRO A 208 -26.94 -2.89 -19.28
N SER A 209 -28.21 -2.89 -18.87
CA SER A 209 -29.17 -3.97 -19.13
C SER A 209 -29.65 -4.03 -20.58
N ARG A 210 -29.28 -3.03 -21.41
CA ARG A 210 -29.62 -2.94 -22.83
C ARG A 210 -28.33 -2.76 -23.65
N PRO A 211 -28.32 -3.25 -24.91
CA PRO A 211 -27.19 -3.02 -25.80
C PRO A 211 -27.02 -1.50 -25.97
N ALA A 212 -25.96 -0.97 -25.38
CA ALA A 212 -25.55 0.40 -25.62
C ALA A 212 -25.16 0.53 -27.11
N SER A 213 -25.22 1.74 -27.66
CA SER A 213 -24.65 1.98 -29.00
C SER A 213 -23.22 1.44 -29.08
N PRO A 214 -22.72 1.01 -30.26
CA PRO A 214 -21.36 0.47 -30.40
C PRO A 214 -20.28 1.40 -29.82
N ALA A 215 -20.47 2.72 -29.96
CA ALA A 215 -19.60 3.74 -29.38
C ALA A 215 -19.60 3.69 -27.84
N ALA A 216 -20.77 3.61 -27.20
CA ALA A 216 -20.86 3.50 -25.76
C ALA A 216 -20.27 2.18 -25.26
N ALA A 217 -20.51 1.05 -25.96
CA ALA A 217 -19.92 -0.23 -25.63
C ALA A 217 -18.38 -0.19 -25.67
N TRP A 218 -17.80 0.49 -26.68
CA TRP A 218 -16.36 0.69 -26.79
C TRP A 218 -15.80 1.54 -25.64
N VAL A 219 -16.46 2.65 -25.28
CA VAL A 219 -16.05 3.50 -24.14
C VAL A 219 -16.09 2.70 -22.84
N TRP A 220 -17.16 1.96 -22.59
CA TRP A 220 -17.27 1.10 -21.40
C TRP A 220 -16.19 0.01 -21.35
N ALA A 221 -15.87 -0.59 -22.49
CA ALA A 221 -14.79 -1.57 -22.60
C ALA A 221 -13.41 -0.95 -22.35
N ALA A 222 -13.15 0.24 -22.89
CA ALA A 222 -11.91 0.97 -22.67
C ALA A 222 -11.71 1.33 -21.18
N LEU A 223 -12.75 1.83 -20.52
CA LEU A 223 -12.74 2.21 -19.10
C LEU A 223 -12.55 1.01 -18.15
N ARG A 224 -13.02 -0.18 -18.55
CA ARG A 224 -12.85 -1.43 -17.78
C ARG A 224 -11.59 -2.21 -18.18
N GLY A 225 -10.80 -1.68 -19.12
CA GLY A 225 -9.73 -2.43 -19.77
C GLY A 225 -8.35 -2.21 -19.17
N ARG A 226 -7.38 -2.96 -19.70
CA ARG A 226 -5.95 -2.77 -19.42
C ARG A 226 -5.47 -1.37 -19.79
N ARG A 227 -6.07 -0.74 -20.81
CA ARG A 227 -5.74 0.62 -21.25
C ARG A 227 -6.03 1.67 -20.17
N ALA A 228 -7.22 1.63 -19.55
CA ALA A 228 -7.54 2.52 -18.45
C ALA A 228 -6.60 2.33 -17.25
N PHE A 229 -6.30 1.08 -16.89
CA PHE A 229 -5.30 0.81 -15.84
C PHE A 229 -3.93 1.45 -16.15
N THR A 230 -3.41 1.21 -17.37
CA THR A 230 -2.12 1.76 -17.79
C THR A 230 -2.16 3.29 -17.83
N ALA A 231 -3.24 3.90 -18.34
CA ALA A 231 -3.38 5.34 -18.36
C ALA A 231 -3.40 5.95 -16.96
N VAL A 232 -4.18 5.40 -16.02
CA VAL A 232 -4.19 5.87 -14.62
C VAL A 232 -2.82 5.70 -13.97
N LEU A 233 -2.16 4.56 -14.18
CA LEU A 233 -0.82 4.31 -13.64
C LEU A 233 0.19 5.34 -14.17
N LEU A 234 0.18 5.63 -15.48
CA LEU A 234 1.08 6.62 -16.09
C LEU A 234 0.77 8.04 -15.60
N LEU A 235 -0.50 8.42 -15.53
CA LEU A 235 -0.91 9.74 -15.03
C LEU A 235 -0.51 9.93 -13.56
N ALA A 236 -0.76 8.93 -12.71
CA ALA A 236 -0.36 8.99 -11.30
C ALA A 236 1.17 8.98 -11.14
N THR A 237 1.89 8.17 -11.90
CA THR A 237 3.37 8.19 -11.87
C THR A 237 3.90 9.55 -12.34
N GLY A 238 3.34 10.11 -13.40
CA GLY A 238 3.67 11.44 -13.90
C GLY A 238 3.36 12.54 -12.89
N ALA A 239 2.24 12.45 -12.17
CA ALA A 239 1.93 13.36 -11.06
C ALA A 239 2.97 13.26 -9.94
N GLY A 240 3.41 12.05 -9.57
CA GLY A 240 4.48 11.86 -8.61
C GLY A 240 5.81 12.48 -9.05
N VAL A 241 6.22 12.29 -10.32
CA VAL A 241 7.41 12.93 -10.90
C VAL A 241 7.28 14.45 -10.86
N ALA A 242 6.14 14.99 -11.31
CA ALA A 242 5.88 16.42 -11.27
C ALA A 242 5.90 16.98 -9.83
N THR A 243 5.44 16.23 -8.83
CA THR A 243 5.54 16.62 -7.42
C THR A 243 7.01 16.73 -6.96
N VAL A 244 7.86 15.78 -7.33
CA VAL A 244 9.31 15.85 -7.01
C VAL A 244 9.95 17.09 -7.64
N LEU A 245 9.64 17.36 -8.91
CA LEU A 245 10.14 18.54 -9.63
C LEU A 245 9.59 19.86 -9.08
N ALA A 246 8.35 19.86 -8.59
CA ALA A 246 7.72 21.03 -8.00
C ALA A 246 8.32 21.41 -6.65
N ALA A 247 8.77 20.42 -5.87
CA ALA A 247 9.29 20.61 -4.51
C ALA A 247 10.72 20.04 -4.38
N PRO A 248 11.74 20.66 -5.00
CA PRO A 248 13.11 20.15 -4.95
C PRO A 248 13.74 20.21 -3.54
N ASP A 249 13.22 21.09 -2.66
CA ASP A 249 13.70 21.31 -1.28
C ASP A 249 12.50 21.36 -0.30
N PRO A 250 11.80 20.23 -0.06
CA PRO A 250 10.65 20.19 0.83
C PRO A 250 11.07 20.43 2.28
N ARG A 251 10.28 21.19 3.04
CA ARG A 251 10.60 21.56 4.42
C ARG A 251 10.26 20.44 5.42
N ILE A 252 10.93 19.30 5.30
CA ILE A 252 10.79 18.18 6.22
C ILE A 252 12.13 17.47 6.46
N ASP A 253 12.38 17.08 7.70
CA ASP A 253 13.60 16.39 8.13
C ASP A 253 13.85 15.07 7.38
N VAL A 254 12.80 14.26 7.18
CA VAL A 254 12.91 12.94 6.53
C VAL A 254 13.53 13.01 5.14
N PHE A 255 13.22 14.05 4.35
CA PHE A 255 13.82 14.20 3.02
C PHE A 255 15.33 14.36 3.11
N HIS A 256 15.81 15.33 3.89
CA HIS A 256 17.25 15.61 4.03
C HIS A 256 18.00 14.43 4.62
N LEU A 257 17.43 13.82 5.67
CA LEU A 257 17.97 12.62 6.30
C LEU A 257 18.17 11.49 5.28
N LEU A 258 17.17 11.21 4.43
CA LEU A 258 17.28 10.15 3.43
C LEU A 258 18.21 10.52 2.28
N GLN A 259 18.21 11.79 1.86
CA GLN A 259 19.09 12.29 0.80
C GLN A 259 20.56 12.15 1.17
N GLU A 260 20.92 12.53 2.40
CA GLU A 260 22.29 12.49 2.89
C GLU A 260 22.73 11.07 3.24
N SER A 261 21.94 10.34 4.03
CA SER A 261 22.28 8.95 4.39
C SER A 261 22.43 8.05 3.17
N SER A 262 21.64 8.25 2.12
CA SER A 262 21.74 7.49 0.88
C SER A 262 22.95 7.91 0.02
N ALA A 263 23.36 9.18 0.09
CA ALA A 263 24.56 9.66 -0.60
C ALA A 263 25.83 9.16 0.10
N GLY A 264 25.89 9.26 1.44
CA GLY A 264 27.05 8.86 2.24
C GLY A 264 27.41 7.38 2.14
N LEU A 265 26.48 6.51 1.69
CA LEU A 265 26.79 5.11 1.37
C LEU A 265 27.86 4.98 0.28
N GLY A 266 27.91 5.89 -0.70
CA GLY A 266 28.93 5.91 -1.74
C GLY A 266 30.34 6.19 -1.21
N ASP A 267 30.40 6.91 -0.09
CA ASP A 267 31.63 7.31 0.60
C ASP A 267 31.99 6.38 1.78
N GLY A 268 31.21 5.31 1.99
CA GLY A 268 31.39 4.38 3.11
C GLY A 268 31.06 4.97 4.48
N VAL A 269 30.30 6.06 4.54
CA VAL A 269 29.93 6.74 5.79
C VAL A 269 28.78 6.00 6.46
N ASN A 270 28.95 5.66 7.74
CA ASN A 270 27.87 5.08 8.54
C ASN A 270 26.73 6.10 8.72
N MET A 271 25.51 5.73 8.34
CA MET A 271 24.32 6.58 8.46
C MET A 271 23.97 6.99 9.89
N TYR A 272 24.38 6.22 10.90
CA TYR A 272 24.16 6.54 12.31
C TYR A 272 25.18 7.55 12.88
N HIS A 273 26.16 7.97 12.07
CA HIS A 273 27.14 9.01 12.43
C HIS A 273 26.91 10.34 11.69
N GLN A 274 25.94 10.37 10.79
CA GLN A 274 25.67 11.53 9.95
C GLN A 274 24.71 12.50 10.66
N VAL A 275 24.88 13.78 10.37
CA VAL A 275 24.04 14.87 10.87
C VAL A 275 23.46 15.59 9.67
N TRP A 276 22.14 15.75 9.65
CA TRP A 276 21.39 16.27 8.52
C TRP A 276 21.00 17.71 8.78
N ALA A 277 21.57 18.62 8.00
CA ALA A 277 21.23 20.03 8.08
C ALA A 277 20.28 20.39 6.94
N THR A 278 19.13 20.98 7.26
CA THR A 278 18.23 21.59 6.25
C THR A 278 18.85 22.85 5.60
N GLY A 279 20.07 23.23 6.00
CA GLY A 279 20.82 24.35 5.43
C GLY A 279 20.35 25.74 5.87
N ARG A 280 19.39 25.85 6.81
CA ARG A 280 18.83 27.14 7.24
C ARG A 280 19.01 27.40 8.74
N PRO A 281 19.49 28.59 9.15
CA PRO A 281 19.64 28.94 10.56
C PRO A 281 18.28 28.95 11.29
N GLY A 282 18.11 28.08 12.29
CA GLY A 282 16.92 28.02 13.15
C GLY A 282 15.81 27.06 12.71
N ASP A 283 16.01 26.28 11.64
CA ASP A 283 14.90 25.65 10.91
C ASP A 283 14.28 24.39 11.52
N LEU A 284 14.85 23.79 12.56
CA LEU A 284 14.25 22.63 13.23
C LEU A 284 14.26 22.78 14.75
N HIS A 285 13.41 23.65 15.27
CA HIS A 285 12.95 23.49 16.66
C HIS A 285 12.11 22.21 16.74
N GLY A 286 12.76 21.06 16.94
CA GLY A 286 12.12 19.78 17.25
C GLY A 286 12.10 18.69 16.16
N GLY A 287 12.80 18.86 15.02
CA GLY A 287 12.97 17.80 14.01
C GLY A 287 14.18 16.90 14.29
N LEU A 288 14.25 15.72 13.66
CA LEU A 288 15.40 14.82 13.79
C LEU A 288 16.58 15.32 12.94
N THR A 289 17.52 16.04 13.54
CA THR A 289 18.72 16.56 12.85
C THR A 289 19.95 15.68 13.02
N ASP A 290 20.00 14.89 14.08
CA ASP A 290 21.18 14.15 14.55
C ASP A 290 20.85 12.69 14.88
N VAL A 291 19.76 12.17 14.31
CA VAL A 291 19.28 10.81 14.55
C VAL A 291 18.83 10.18 13.23
N TYR A 292 19.25 8.93 12.97
CA TYR A 292 18.71 8.08 11.91
C TYR A 292 17.67 7.09 12.46
N PRO A 293 16.36 7.39 12.45
CA PRO A 293 15.35 6.59 13.16
C PRO A 293 14.91 5.34 12.39
N TYR A 294 15.62 4.97 11.31
CA TYR A 294 15.27 3.87 10.42
C TYR A 294 16.30 2.74 10.49
N LEU A 295 15.98 1.62 9.85
CA LEU A 295 16.93 0.52 9.65
C LEU A 295 17.63 0.67 8.28
N PRO A 296 18.85 0.12 8.11
CA PRO A 296 19.74 0.47 7.01
C PRO A 296 19.20 0.20 5.60
N ALA A 297 18.31 -0.79 5.42
CA ALA A 297 17.78 -1.09 4.09
C ALA A 297 17.00 0.09 3.50
N THR A 298 16.51 1.02 4.32
CA THR A 298 15.87 2.25 3.84
C THR A 298 16.80 3.04 2.93
N SER A 299 17.99 3.44 3.42
CA SER A 299 18.94 4.20 2.61
C SER A 299 19.60 3.34 1.54
N ILE A 300 19.84 2.04 1.78
CA ILE A 300 20.40 1.14 0.77
C ILE A 300 19.49 1.05 -0.47
N LEU A 301 18.18 0.91 -0.28
CA LEU A 301 17.22 0.84 -1.39
C LEU A 301 17.08 2.17 -2.14
N LEU A 302 17.31 3.28 -1.45
CA LEU A 302 17.16 4.63 -2.00
C LEU A 302 18.46 5.16 -2.62
N ALA A 303 19.62 4.62 -2.26
CA ALA A 303 20.94 5.02 -2.77
C ALA A 303 21.02 5.04 -4.29
N PRO A 304 20.55 4.02 -5.05
CA PRO A 304 20.63 4.08 -6.51
C PRO A 304 19.91 5.29 -7.10
N PHE A 305 18.78 5.71 -6.52
CA PHE A 305 18.02 6.86 -7.00
C PHE A 305 18.70 8.16 -6.61
N ARG A 306 19.20 8.27 -5.37
CA ARG A 306 19.98 9.43 -4.93
C ARG A 306 21.24 9.63 -5.79
N LEU A 307 21.93 8.56 -6.13
CA LEU A 307 23.21 8.59 -6.85
C LEU A 307 23.03 8.79 -8.37
N LEU A 308 21.97 8.24 -8.98
CA LEU A 308 21.75 8.33 -10.43
C LEU A 308 20.94 9.55 -10.86
N VAL A 309 19.91 9.92 -10.09
CA VAL A 309 18.96 11.00 -10.44
C VAL A 309 18.88 12.11 -9.39
N GLY A 310 19.67 12.02 -8.32
CA GLY A 310 19.82 13.10 -7.34
C GLY A 310 18.75 13.13 -6.24
N ASP A 311 17.71 12.30 -6.31
CA ASP A 311 16.55 12.39 -5.39
C ASP A 311 16.00 11.00 -5.01
N VAL A 312 15.92 10.73 -3.70
CA VAL A 312 15.41 9.48 -3.13
C VAL A 312 13.92 9.26 -3.40
N ARG A 313 13.13 10.30 -3.62
CA ARG A 313 11.68 10.18 -3.83
C ARG A 313 11.34 9.41 -5.10
N TYR A 314 12.22 9.39 -6.10
CA TYR A 314 12.04 8.51 -7.26
C TYR A 314 12.06 7.02 -6.88
N GLY A 315 12.84 6.64 -5.87
CA GLY A 315 12.84 5.28 -5.32
C GLY A 315 11.54 4.94 -4.59
N LEU A 316 10.99 5.90 -3.83
CA LEU A 316 9.69 5.75 -3.18
C LEU A 316 8.55 5.60 -4.21
N LEU A 317 8.56 6.42 -5.26
CA LEU A 317 7.59 6.32 -6.35
C LEU A 317 7.71 4.98 -7.09
N ALA A 318 8.93 4.54 -7.39
CA ALA A 318 9.16 3.23 -8.00
C ALA A 318 8.62 2.09 -7.13
N ALA A 319 8.77 2.16 -5.81
CA ALA A 319 8.24 1.16 -4.88
C ALA A 319 6.70 1.11 -4.91
N LEU A 320 6.00 2.24 -5.02
CA LEU A 320 4.54 2.26 -5.21
C LEU A 320 4.14 1.62 -6.54
N VAL A 321 4.84 1.92 -7.64
CA VAL A 321 4.57 1.30 -8.95
C VAL A 321 4.76 -0.22 -8.89
N VAL A 322 5.83 -0.68 -8.24
CA VAL A 322 6.07 -2.11 -7.98
C VAL A 322 4.93 -2.71 -7.17
N ALA A 323 4.45 -2.03 -6.14
CA ALA A 323 3.33 -2.49 -5.32
C ALA A 323 2.04 -2.65 -6.14
N VAL A 324 1.69 -1.65 -6.98
CA VAL A 324 0.53 -1.71 -7.87
C VAL A 324 0.65 -2.89 -8.83
N CYS A 325 1.82 -3.12 -9.41
CA CYS A 325 2.07 -4.24 -10.33
C CYS A 325 1.95 -5.60 -9.63
N ALA A 326 2.52 -5.75 -8.43
CA ALA A 326 2.42 -6.97 -7.64
C ALA A 326 0.97 -7.22 -7.16
N ALA A 327 0.27 -6.18 -6.71
CA ALA A 327 -1.15 -6.24 -6.36
C ALA A 327 -2.04 -6.65 -7.55
N ARG A 328 -1.75 -6.14 -8.75
CA ARG A 328 -2.43 -6.56 -9.97
C ARG A 328 -2.12 -8.03 -10.30
N ALA A 329 -0.89 -8.48 -10.10
CA ALA A 329 -0.50 -9.85 -10.37
C ALA A 329 -1.07 -10.87 -9.35
N LEU A 330 -1.49 -10.40 -8.16
CA LEU A 330 -2.26 -11.18 -7.19
C LEU A 330 -3.72 -11.40 -7.60
N ALA A 331 -4.28 -10.54 -8.46
CA ALA A 331 -5.60 -10.74 -9.02
C ALA A 331 -5.55 -11.82 -10.13
N PRO A 332 -6.38 -12.88 -10.10
CA PRO A 332 -6.37 -13.91 -11.13
C PRO A 332 -6.67 -13.32 -12.50
N ARG A 333 -6.00 -13.85 -13.54
CA ARG A 333 -6.26 -13.49 -14.94
C ARG A 333 -7.69 -13.84 -15.38
N ALA A 334 -8.32 -14.82 -14.74
CA ALA A 334 -9.67 -15.30 -15.03
C ALA A 334 -10.77 -14.49 -14.34
N ALA A 335 -10.43 -13.61 -13.39
CA ALA A 335 -11.39 -12.75 -12.73
C ALA A 335 -11.78 -11.62 -13.70
N SER A 336 -12.78 -11.87 -14.54
CA SER A 336 -13.46 -10.90 -15.41
C SER A 336 -14.22 -9.82 -14.61
N ALA A 337 -13.93 -9.67 -13.32
CA ALA A 337 -14.57 -8.72 -12.45
C ALA A 337 -14.15 -7.30 -12.88
N PRO A 338 -15.10 -6.45 -13.31
CA PRO A 338 -14.80 -5.22 -14.02
C PRO A 338 -14.08 -4.15 -13.20
N TRP A 339 -13.97 -4.33 -11.87
CA TRP A 339 -13.27 -3.47 -10.93
C TRP A 339 -11.80 -3.84 -10.69
N MET A 340 -11.33 -4.99 -11.19
CA MET A 340 -9.93 -5.42 -11.07
C MET A 340 -8.90 -4.48 -11.69
N PRO A 341 -9.21 -3.68 -12.72
CA PRO A 341 -8.30 -2.65 -13.19
C PRO A 341 -8.01 -1.58 -12.14
N VAL A 342 -9.00 -1.14 -11.35
CA VAL A 342 -8.83 0.03 -10.47
C VAL A 342 -8.30 -0.34 -9.08
N LEU A 343 -8.65 -1.52 -8.56
CA LEU A 343 -8.29 -1.90 -7.18
C LEU A 343 -6.79 -1.77 -6.87
N PRO A 344 -5.85 -2.30 -7.67
CA PRO A 344 -4.42 -2.18 -7.38
C PRO A 344 -3.95 -0.71 -7.37
N LEU A 345 -4.56 0.14 -8.20
CA LEU A 345 -4.21 1.55 -8.32
C LEU A 345 -4.53 2.34 -7.05
N LEU A 346 -5.45 1.87 -6.20
CA LEU A 346 -5.79 2.54 -4.93
C LEU A 346 -4.59 2.68 -3.98
N VAL A 347 -3.55 1.86 -4.15
CA VAL A 347 -2.26 2.02 -3.43
C VAL A 347 -1.53 3.30 -3.84
N LEU A 348 -1.72 3.74 -5.09
CA LEU A 348 -1.02 4.89 -5.68
C LEU A 348 -1.91 6.14 -5.82
N ILE A 349 -3.24 6.00 -5.89
CA ILE A 349 -4.16 7.13 -6.16
C ILE A 349 -5.03 7.51 -4.96
N PHE A 350 -4.66 7.07 -3.75
CA PHE A 350 -5.38 7.50 -2.55
C PHE A 350 -5.21 9.03 -2.34
N PRO A 351 -6.17 9.68 -1.66
CA PRO A 351 -6.11 11.12 -1.42
C PRO A 351 -4.78 11.51 -0.78
N SER A 352 -4.12 12.53 -1.35
CA SER A 352 -2.86 13.10 -0.85
C SER A 352 -1.62 12.17 -0.95
N TYR A 353 -1.59 11.16 -1.83
CA TYR A 353 -0.35 10.38 -2.01
C TYR A 353 0.85 11.24 -2.51
N CYS A 354 0.61 12.25 -3.36
CA CYS A 354 1.65 13.20 -3.79
C CYS A 354 2.24 13.94 -2.58
N TYR A 355 1.42 14.33 -1.62
CA TYR A 355 1.89 14.93 -0.38
C TYR A 355 2.79 13.95 0.39
N ALA A 356 2.38 12.68 0.52
CA ALA A 356 3.21 11.65 1.16
C ALA A 356 4.57 11.46 0.46
N LEU A 357 4.58 11.49 -0.87
CA LEU A 357 5.78 11.39 -1.68
C LEU A 357 6.69 12.60 -1.50
N GLU A 358 6.14 13.81 -1.52
CA GLU A 358 6.89 15.05 -1.27
C GLU A 358 7.58 14.99 0.10
N GLN A 359 6.87 14.51 1.12
CA GLN A 359 7.39 14.38 2.49
C GLN A 359 8.46 13.28 2.65
N SER A 360 8.75 12.52 1.59
CA SER A 360 9.75 11.45 1.58
C SER A 360 9.52 10.36 2.62
N TRP A 361 8.28 10.18 3.06
CA TRP A 361 7.94 9.12 4.00
C TRP A 361 8.20 7.75 3.39
N THR A 362 8.78 6.83 4.19
CA THR A 362 9.42 5.60 3.69
C THR A 362 8.48 4.40 3.55
N GLU A 363 7.22 4.54 3.97
CA GLU A 363 6.19 3.52 3.85
C GLU A 363 6.00 2.95 2.43
N PRO A 364 6.16 3.70 1.33
CA PRO A 364 6.21 3.16 -0.03
C PRO A 364 7.15 1.96 -0.22
N LEU A 365 8.34 1.97 0.40
CA LEU A 365 9.28 0.84 0.32
C LEU A 365 8.68 -0.42 0.94
N LEU A 366 8.04 -0.28 2.11
CA LEU A 366 7.39 -1.37 2.83
C LEU A 366 6.21 -1.92 2.05
N VAL A 367 5.41 -1.03 1.46
CA VAL A 367 4.27 -1.40 0.62
C VAL A 367 4.73 -2.20 -0.61
N GLY A 368 5.78 -1.75 -1.29
CA GLY A 368 6.41 -2.47 -2.40
C GLY A 368 6.92 -3.86 -1.98
N CYS A 369 7.71 -3.92 -0.91
CA CYS A 369 8.29 -5.18 -0.43
C CYS A 369 7.22 -6.19 0.01
N LEU A 370 6.21 -5.78 0.77
CA LEU A 370 5.14 -6.67 1.22
C LEU A 370 4.22 -7.11 0.06
N ALA A 371 3.96 -6.25 -0.91
CA ALA A 371 3.20 -6.64 -2.10
C ALA A 371 3.96 -7.69 -2.93
N VAL A 372 5.28 -7.52 -3.12
CA VAL A 372 6.14 -8.50 -3.78
C VAL A 372 6.22 -9.80 -2.99
N MET A 373 6.38 -9.73 -1.66
CA MET A 373 6.36 -10.90 -0.77
C MET A 373 5.08 -11.70 -0.98
N MET A 374 3.93 -11.03 -0.94
CA MET A 374 2.63 -11.68 -1.08
C MET A 374 2.47 -12.34 -2.45
N TRP A 375 2.77 -11.60 -3.52
CA TRP A 375 2.72 -12.10 -4.88
C TRP A 375 3.65 -13.31 -5.09
N ALA A 376 4.88 -13.21 -4.62
CA ALA A 376 5.88 -14.25 -4.76
C ALA A 376 5.47 -15.51 -3.99
N ALA A 377 4.99 -15.38 -2.75
CA ALA A 377 4.51 -16.51 -1.96
C ALA A 377 3.29 -17.20 -2.59
N CYS A 378 2.31 -16.43 -3.07
CA CYS A 378 1.14 -16.96 -3.79
C CYS A 378 1.51 -17.61 -5.13
N SER A 379 2.62 -17.19 -5.76
CA SER A 379 3.10 -17.72 -7.03
C SER A 379 4.11 -18.88 -6.86
N GLY A 380 4.34 -19.38 -5.65
CA GLY A 380 5.31 -20.44 -5.38
C GLY A 380 6.79 -20.01 -5.42
N ARG A 381 7.08 -18.70 -5.54
CA ARG A 381 8.43 -18.13 -5.58
C ARG A 381 8.96 -17.85 -4.17
N GLY A 382 9.17 -18.93 -3.41
CA GLY A 382 9.51 -18.85 -1.99
C GLY A 382 10.75 -18.01 -1.67
N ALA A 383 11.84 -18.13 -2.45
CA ALA A 383 13.07 -17.36 -2.23
C ALA A 383 12.86 -15.85 -2.38
N LEU A 384 12.18 -15.43 -3.46
CA LEU A 384 11.84 -14.02 -3.67
C LEU A 384 10.95 -13.48 -2.55
N ALA A 385 10.01 -14.28 -2.06
CA ALA A 385 9.16 -13.89 -0.94
C ALA A 385 9.97 -13.68 0.36
N VAL A 386 10.95 -14.56 0.63
CA VAL A 386 11.86 -14.43 1.78
C VAL A 386 12.70 -13.16 1.67
N VAL A 387 13.31 -12.92 0.50
CA VAL A 387 14.13 -11.72 0.25
C VAL A 387 13.29 -10.45 0.44
N ALA A 388 12.10 -10.40 -0.17
CA ALA A 388 11.24 -9.23 -0.06
C ALA A 388 10.81 -8.95 1.40
N PHE A 389 10.50 -9.99 2.18
CA PHE A 389 10.15 -9.80 3.59
C PHE A 389 11.37 -9.42 4.45
N ALA A 390 12.54 -10.00 4.19
CA ALA A 390 13.79 -9.66 4.86
C ALA A 390 14.16 -8.19 4.66
N VAL A 391 14.05 -7.71 3.42
CA VAL A 391 14.29 -6.30 3.08
C VAL A 391 13.29 -5.40 3.80
N ALA A 392 11.99 -5.76 3.83
CA ALA A 392 10.98 -5.00 4.58
C ALA A 392 11.31 -4.91 6.09
N LEU A 393 11.74 -6.03 6.70
CA LEU A 393 12.15 -6.09 8.11
C LEU A 393 13.40 -5.24 8.39
N ALA A 394 14.27 -5.06 7.39
CA ALA A 394 15.48 -4.25 7.49
C ALA A 394 15.28 -2.77 7.12
N THR A 395 14.06 -2.34 6.80
CA THR A 395 13.71 -0.93 6.49
C THR A 395 13.17 -0.20 7.73
N LYS A 396 12.15 -0.75 8.41
CA LYS A 396 11.54 -0.14 9.61
C LYS A 396 11.16 -1.17 10.67
N GLN A 397 11.29 -0.76 11.94
CA GLN A 397 11.13 -1.61 13.12
C GLN A 397 9.71 -2.18 13.24
N HIS A 398 8.68 -1.40 12.94
CA HIS A 398 7.28 -1.83 13.13
C HIS A 398 6.86 -2.97 12.20
N VAL A 399 7.62 -3.25 11.13
CA VAL A 399 7.40 -4.42 10.26
C VAL A 399 7.63 -5.73 11.02
N ALA A 400 8.43 -5.71 12.09
CA ALA A 400 8.63 -6.86 12.97
C ALA A 400 7.32 -7.38 13.58
N LEU A 401 6.29 -6.52 13.72
CA LEU A 401 4.95 -6.92 14.17
C LEU A 401 4.24 -7.87 13.18
N LEU A 402 4.70 -7.94 11.93
CA LEU A 402 4.16 -8.88 10.95
C LEU A 402 4.81 -10.26 11.02
N VAL A 403 5.91 -10.44 11.78
CA VAL A 403 6.63 -11.73 11.89
C VAL A 403 5.71 -12.86 12.41
N PRO A 404 4.92 -12.67 13.49
CA PRO A 404 3.99 -13.71 13.94
C PRO A 404 2.92 -14.03 12.90
N VAL A 405 2.39 -13.00 12.21
CA VAL A 405 1.35 -13.16 11.18
C VAL A 405 1.90 -13.92 9.97
N ALA A 406 3.13 -13.60 9.54
CA ALA A 406 3.83 -14.28 8.44
C ALA A 406 4.12 -15.75 8.79
N ALA A 407 4.57 -16.04 10.01
CA ALA A 407 4.82 -17.42 10.47
C ALA A 407 3.55 -18.28 10.46
N LEU A 408 2.40 -17.67 10.74
CA LEU A 408 1.09 -18.34 10.77
C LEU A 408 0.42 -18.46 9.41
N TRP A 409 0.93 -17.77 8.38
CA TRP A 409 0.38 -17.82 7.03
C TRP A 409 0.87 -19.08 6.29
N PRO A 410 0.00 -20.05 5.93
CA PRO A 410 0.45 -21.35 5.40
C PRO A 410 1.32 -21.29 4.14
N ALA A 411 1.10 -20.30 3.26
CA ALA A 411 1.91 -20.16 2.05
C ALA A 411 3.31 -19.60 2.31
N PHE A 412 3.58 -19.06 3.50
CA PHE A 412 4.90 -18.56 3.90
C PHE A 412 5.50 -19.44 5.00
N GLY A 413 4.82 -19.53 6.14
CA GLY A 413 5.12 -20.45 7.22
C GLY A 413 6.36 -20.08 8.06
N PRO A 414 6.59 -20.79 9.18
CA PRO A 414 7.60 -20.41 10.16
C PRO A 414 9.04 -20.52 9.62
N ARG A 415 9.34 -21.50 8.75
CA ARG A 415 10.68 -21.67 8.17
C ARG A 415 11.10 -20.49 7.30
N ARG A 416 10.21 -20.01 6.42
CA ARG A 416 10.49 -18.86 5.57
C ARG A 416 10.51 -17.56 6.37
N THR A 417 9.68 -17.45 7.40
CA THR A 417 9.76 -16.35 8.37
C THR A 417 11.11 -16.32 9.08
N ALA A 418 11.59 -17.44 9.61
CA ALA A 418 12.90 -17.50 10.25
C ALA A 418 14.03 -17.15 9.28
N ALA A 419 13.97 -17.64 8.03
CA ALA A 419 14.93 -17.29 6.99
C ALA A 419 14.90 -15.78 6.65
N ALA A 420 13.71 -15.17 6.58
CA ALA A 420 13.57 -13.74 6.34
C ALA A 420 14.07 -12.90 7.51
N CYS A 421 13.81 -13.32 8.75
CA CYS A 421 14.37 -12.69 9.95
C CYS A 421 15.90 -12.79 9.97
N GLY A 422 16.47 -13.95 9.66
CA GLY A 422 17.91 -14.15 9.59
C GLY A 422 18.58 -13.32 8.50
N LEU A 423 17.98 -13.26 7.30
CA LEU A 423 18.47 -12.41 6.21
C LEU A 423 18.30 -10.91 6.52
N GLY A 424 17.17 -10.51 7.12
CA GLY A 424 16.96 -9.14 7.58
C GLY A 424 18.00 -8.73 8.61
N PHE A 425 18.28 -9.59 9.58
CA PHE A 425 19.37 -9.39 10.54
C PHE A 425 20.72 -9.27 9.84
N ALA A 426 21.03 -10.13 8.86
CA ALA A 426 22.28 -10.06 8.11
C ALA A 426 22.43 -8.73 7.32
N ILE A 427 21.33 -8.16 6.83
CA ILE A 427 21.32 -6.83 6.19
C ILE A 427 21.61 -5.73 7.21
N VAL A 428 21.06 -5.82 8.43
CA VAL A 428 21.24 -4.78 9.47
C VAL A 428 22.59 -4.90 10.18
N ALA A 429 23.14 -6.11 10.29
CA ALA A 429 24.31 -6.45 11.11
C ALA A 429 25.56 -5.58 10.86
N PRO A 430 25.94 -5.19 9.62
CA PRO A 430 27.13 -4.37 9.40
C PRO A 430 27.11 -3.05 10.19
N TRP A 431 25.95 -2.39 10.28
CA TRP A 431 25.80 -1.13 11.00
C TRP A 431 25.79 -1.31 12.52
N VAL A 432 25.21 -2.41 13.00
CA VAL A 432 25.21 -2.76 14.43
C VAL A 432 26.62 -3.12 14.91
N LEU A 433 27.41 -3.79 14.06
CA LEU A 433 28.77 -4.20 14.39
C LEU A 433 29.76 -3.04 14.30
N ASP A 434 29.53 -2.08 13.40
CA ASP A 434 30.35 -0.87 13.28
C ASP A 434 30.24 0.03 14.51
N ASP A 435 29.00 0.34 14.93
CA ASP A 435 28.74 1.09 16.17
C ASP A 435 27.38 0.69 16.79
N PRO A 436 27.37 -0.25 17.75
CA PRO A 436 26.13 -0.72 18.36
C PRO A 436 25.45 0.35 19.22
N ALA A 437 26.21 1.31 19.77
CA ALA A 437 25.69 2.35 20.62
C ALA A 437 24.94 3.40 19.79
N ALA A 438 25.54 3.87 18.69
CA ALA A 438 24.90 4.79 17.75
C ALA A 438 23.66 4.16 17.12
N PHE A 439 23.75 2.91 16.64
CA PHE A 439 22.60 2.20 16.11
C PHE A 439 21.45 2.11 17.12
N PHE A 440 21.74 1.70 18.37
CA PHE A 440 20.70 1.53 19.39
C PHE A 440 20.10 2.87 19.81
N HIS A 441 20.94 3.91 19.96
CA HIS A 441 20.49 5.26 20.25
C HIS A 441 19.47 5.73 19.19
N ASP A 442 19.84 5.62 17.92
CA ASP A 442 19.05 6.22 16.85
C ASP A 442 17.84 5.38 16.43
N ALA A 443 18.06 4.11 16.15
CA ALA A 443 17.02 3.24 15.59
C ALA A 443 16.02 2.76 16.66
N VAL A 444 16.38 2.80 17.94
CA VAL A 444 15.56 2.24 19.04
C VAL A 444 15.23 3.29 20.09
N ARG A 445 16.25 3.85 20.76
CA ARG A 445 16.08 4.73 21.93
C ARG A 445 15.32 6.01 21.56
N ALA A 446 15.69 6.68 20.47
CA ALA A 446 15.06 7.92 20.03
C ALA A 446 13.55 7.75 19.81
N ASN A 447 13.13 6.66 19.17
CA ASN A 447 11.72 6.35 18.94
C ASN A 447 10.96 6.07 20.25
N LEU A 448 11.60 5.42 21.22
CA LEU A 448 11.00 5.12 22.53
C LEU A 448 10.90 6.37 23.41
N ASP A 449 11.86 7.28 23.32
CA ASP A 449 11.93 8.48 24.15
C ASP A 449 11.04 9.62 23.64
N TYR A 450 10.44 9.48 22.45
CA TYR A 450 9.47 10.45 21.94
C TYR A 450 8.33 10.72 22.93
N PRO A 451 7.96 11.99 23.14
CA PRO A 451 6.78 12.35 23.89
C PRO A 451 5.53 12.03 23.07
N VAL A 452 4.40 11.93 23.76
CA VAL A 452 3.08 11.97 23.12
C VAL A 452 2.88 13.38 22.58
N LEU A 453 2.35 13.49 21.36
CA LEU A 453 2.00 14.77 20.76
C LEU A 453 0.49 14.95 20.79
N ASP A 454 0.01 16.06 21.33
CA ASP A 454 -1.41 16.42 21.44
C ASP A 454 -2.13 16.57 20.08
N HIS A 455 -1.37 16.77 19.00
CA HIS A 455 -1.84 16.86 17.64
C HIS A 455 -1.63 15.56 16.84
N SER A 456 -1.18 14.48 17.49
CA SER A 456 -1.11 13.14 16.91
C SER A 456 -2.51 12.61 16.60
N LEU A 457 -2.69 12.08 15.39
CA LEU A 457 -3.89 11.33 15.02
C LEU A 457 -3.80 9.91 15.60
N SER A 458 -3.83 9.81 16.92
CA SER A 458 -3.88 8.56 17.69
C SER A 458 -4.66 8.74 18.98
N VAL A 459 -5.16 7.65 19.57
CA VAL A 459 -5.87 7.67 20.85
C VAL A 459 -5.03 8.29 21.98
N PRO A 460 -3.72 7.98 22.13
CA PRO A 460 -2.88 8.68 23.09
C PRO A 460 -2.80 10.19 22.82
N GLY A 461 -2.63 10.62 21.58
CA GLY A 461 -2.59 12.06 21.24
C GLY A 461 -3.89 12.78 21.54
N TRP A 462 -5.03 12.16 21.18
CA TRP A 462 -6.36 12.65 21.54
C TRP A 462 -6.55 12.73 23.05
N ALA A 463 -6.16 11.71 23.81
CA ALA A 463 -6.30 11.70 25.26
C ALA A 463 -5.41 12.78 25.92
N ASP A 464 -4.17 12.91 25.45
CA ASP A 464 -3.19 13.89 25.93
C ASP A 464 -3.66 15.33 25.68
N HIS A 465 -4.33 15.58 24.55
CA HIS A 465 -5.01 16.86 24.27
C HIS A 465 -6.03 17.27 25.34
N TYR A 466 -6.60 16.30 26.06
CA TYR A 466 -7.52 16.52 27.18
C TYR A 466 -6.86 16.29 28.56
N GLY A 467 -5.53 16.19 28.63
CA GLY A 467 -4.78 15.98 29.87
C GLY A 467 -4.89 14.56 30.43
N ILE A 468 -5.25 13.58 29.60
CA ILE A 468 -5.38 12.16 29.99
C ILE A 468 -4.21 11.38 29.40
N HIS A 469 -3.40 10.76 30.27
CA HIS A 469 -2.29 9.92 29.83
C HIS A 469 -2.70 8.45 29.71
N VAL A 470 -2.52 7.88 28.53
CA VAL A 470 -2.79 6.47 28.25
C VAL A 470 -1.49 5.67 28.41
N GLY A 471 -1.46 4.74 29.36
CA GLY A 471 -0.31 3.87 29.59
C GLY A 471 -0.20 2.72 28.57
N PHE A 472 0.98 2.13 28.48
CA PHE A 472 1.31 1.02 27.58
C PHE A 472 0.40 -0.22 27.71
N GLY A 473 -0.21 -0.43 28.89
CA GLY A 473 -1.10 -1.57 29.14
C GLY A 473 -2.29 -1.65 28.18
N VAL A 474 -2.87 -0.50 27.80
CA VAL A 474 -3.99 -0.45 26.83
C VAL A 474 -3.51 -0.93 25.46
N THR A 475 -2.35 -0.44 25.02
CA THR A 475 -1.71 -0.88 23.77
C THR A 475 -1.44 -2.38 23.76
N ALA A 476 -0.89 -2.92 24.85
CA ALA A 476 -0.59 -4.35 24.95
C ALA A 476 -1.85 -5.22 24.84
N VAL A 477 -2.93 -4.85 25.54
CA VAL A 477 -4.21 -5.59 25.49
C VAL A 477 -4.83 -5.51 24.10
N ALA A 478 -4.91 -4.32 23.50
CA ALA A 478 -5.47 -4.15 22.17
C ALA A 478 -4.67 -4.92 21.11
N LEU A 479 -3.33 -4.90 21.21
CA LEU A 479 -2.45 -5.64 20.33
C LEU A 479 -2.62 -7.15 20.49
N ALA A 480 -2.77 -7.66 21.71
CA ALA A 480 -3.07 -9.07 21.95
C ALA A 480 -4.41 -9.49 21.31
N VAL A 481 -5.44 -8.64 21.40
CA VAL A 481 -6.73 -8.87 20.72
C VAL A 481 -6.55 -8.84 19.19
N ALA A 482 -5.81 -7.88 18.64
CA ALA A 482 -5.52 -7.79 17.22
C ALA A 482 -4.80 -9.05 16.70
N TYR A 483 -3.78 -9.54 17.41
CA TYR A 483 -3.10 -10.79 17.08
C TYR A 483 -4.01 -12.00 17.21
N LEU A 484 -4.89 -12.06 18.21
CA LEU A 484 -5.86 -13.15 18.34
C LEU A 484 -6.82 -13.18 17.15
N LEU A 485 -7.29 -12.02 16.70
CA LEU A 485 -8.14 -11.90 15.52
C LEU A 485 -7.39 -12.27 14.24
N ALA A 486 -6.16 -11.77 14.06
CA ALA A 486 -5.29 -12.12 12.93
C ALA A 486 -4.98 -13.62 12.90
N TRP A 487 -4.68 -14.21 14.06
CA TRP A 487 -4.50 -15.65 14.21
C TRP A 487 -5.76 -16.39 13.81
N ARG A 488 -6.97 -15.98 14.23
CA ARG A 488 -8.19 -16.67 13.79
C ARG A 488 -8.50 -16.49 12.32
N ALA A 489 -8.14 -15.36 11.73
CA ALA A 489 -8.27 -15.11 10.29
C ALA A 489 -7.14 -15.78 9.47
N ARG A 490 -6.15 -16.43 10.11
CA ARG A 490 -5.06 -17.12 9.42
C ARG A 490 -5.60 -18.21 8.50
N GLY A 491 -5.03 -18.32 7.32
CA GLY A 491 -5.36 -19.42 6.40
C GLY A 491 -4.88 -19.16 4.99
N ASP A 492 -4.91 -17.90 4.56
CA ASP A 492 -4.51 -17.50 3.22
C ASP A 492 -3.92 -16.08 3.18
N ALA A 493 -3.64 -15.61 1.96
CA ALA A 493 -3.09 -14.28 1.72
C ALA A 493 -4.04 -13.14 2.16
N THR A 494 -5.37 -13.35 2.09
CA THR A 494 -6.35 -12.40 2.62
C THR A 494 -6.22 -12.29 4.14
N GLY A 495 -6.14 -13.44 4.82
CA GLY A 495 -5.93 -13.51 6.27
C GLY A 495 -4.63 -12.84 6.72
N PHE A 496 -3.53 -13.09 6.00
CA PHE A 496 -2.25 -12.42 6.25
C PHE A 496 -2.35 -10.90 6.10
N ALA A 497 -2.87 -10.42 4.97
CA ALA A 497 -2.92 -8.98 4.70
C ALA A 497 -3.91 -8.24 5.59
N ALA A 498 -5.13 -8.76 5.78
CA ALA A 498 -6.13 -8.14 6.64
C ALA A 498 -5.73 -8.22 8.13
N GLY A 499 -5.18 -9.35 8.57
CA GLY A 499 -4.65 -9.53 9.92
C GLY A 499 -3.45 -8.62 10.19
N GLY A 500 -2.52 -8.52 9.25
CA GLY A 500 -1.38 -7.60 9.32
C GLY A 500 -1.82 -6.13 9.34
N ALA A 501 -2.79 -5.76 8.50
CA ALA A 501 -3.38 -4.42 8.53
C ALA A 501 -3.98 -4.10 9.90
N LEU A 502 -4.73 -5.01 10.50
CA LEU A 502 -5.32 -4.80 11.84
C LEU A 502 -4.26 -4.66 12.93
N VAL A 503 -3.21 -5.50 12.90
CA VAL A 503 -2.09 -5.41 13.86
C VAL A 503 -1.41 -4.05 13.76
N LEU A 504 -1.06 -3.62 12.54
CA LEU A 504 -0.43 -2.33 12.32
C LEU A 504 -1.35 -1.16 12.67
N LEU A 505 -2.62 -1.18 12.24
CA LEU A 505 -3.58 -0.11 12.60
C LEU A 505 -3.76 -0.01 14.11
N THR A 506 -3.81 -1.13 14.83
CA THR A 506 -3.90 -1.11 16.29
C THR A 506 -2.69 -0.41 16.92
N VAL A 507 -1.49 -0.65 16.39
CA VAL A 507 -0.29 0.06 16.85
C VAL A 507 -0.33 1.53 16.46
N VAL A 508 -0.74 1.88 15.24
CA VAL A 508 -0.88 3.26 14.79
C VAL A 508 -1.89 4.04 15.65
N GLU A 509 -3.07 3.48 15.90
CA GLU A 509 -4.10 4.10 16.75
C GLU A 509 -3.63 4.29 18.20
N LEU A 510 -2.69 3.47 18.67
CA LEU A 510 -2.21 3.47 20.05
C LEU A 510 -0.76 3.95 20.17
N ASN A 511 -0.21 4.56 19.11
CA ASN A 511 1.13 5.12 19.12
C ASN A 511 1.14 6.51 19.77
N LYS A 512 2.29 6.93 20.29
CA LYS A 512 2.50 8.28 20.83
C LYS A 512 2.39 9.36 19.75
N GLN A 513 2.81 9.01 18.54
CA GLN A 513 2.85 9.87 17.37
C GLN A 513 2.40 9.08 16.15
N SER A 514 1.21 9.40 15.66
CA SER A 514 0.69 8.89 14.40
C SER A 514 0.23 10.05 13.56
N PHE A 515 0.77 10.07 12.35
CA PHE A 515 0.46 11.04 11.32
C PHE A 515 0.09 10.30 10.04
N PHE A 516 -0.17 11.06 8.98
CA PHE A 516 -0.59 10.54 7.68
C PHE A 516 0.18 9.30 7.23
N ASN A 517 1.52 9.33 7.31
CA ASN A 517 2.39 8.25 6.85
C ASN A 517 2.12 6.91 7.53
N HIS A 518 1.86 6.91 8.84
CA HIS A 518 1.73 5.72 9.65
C HIS A 518 0.53 4.84 9.20
N TYR A 519 -0.49 5.47 8.62
CA TYR A 519 -1.69 4.79 8.12
C TYR A 519 -1.54 4.22 6.70
N THR A 520 -0.55 4.67 5.92
CA THR A 520 -0.43 4.30 4.50
C THR A 520 -0.13 2.80 4.29
N LEU A 521 0.76 2.23 5.10
CA LEU A 521 1.10 0.81 5.05
C LEU A 521 -0.10 -0.11 5.36
N PRO A 522 -0.81 0.03 6.49
CA PRO A 522 -1.99 -0.79 6.74
C PRO A 522 -3.08 -0.59 5.68
N MET A 523 -3.29 0.64 5.19
CA MET A 523 -4.23 0.88 4.10
C MET A 523 -3.87 0.11 2.82
N ALA A 524 -2.58 0.07 2.45
CA ALA A 524 -2.14 -0.73 1.31
C ALA A 524 -2.37 -2.23 1.54
N LEU A 525 -2.16 -2.74 2.75
CA LEU A 525 -2.48 -4.13 3.11
C LEU A 525 -3.98 -4.43 2.97
N LEU A 526 -4.88 -3.48 3.26
CA LEU A 526 -6.32 -3.66 3.00
C LEU A 526 -6.63 -3.81 1.51
N ILE A 527 -5.92 -3.09 0.64
CA ILE A 527 -6.05 -3.23 -0.82
C ILE A 527 -5.55 -4.61 -1.27
N LEU A 528 -4.40 -5.06 -0.76
CA LEU A 528 -3.88 -6.41 -1.05
C LEU A 528 -4.83 -7.51 -0.57
N ALA A 529 -5.40 -7.37 0.63
CA ALA A 529 -6.41 -8.29 1.17
C ALA A 529 -7.67 -8.33 0.29
N THR A 530 -8.09 -7.18 -0.24
CA THR A 530 -9.24 -7.09 -1.15
C THR A 530 -8.95 -7.80 -2.47
N ALA A 531 -7.75 -7.60 -3.03
CA ALA A 531 -7.33 -8.23 -4.28
C ALA A 531 -7.30 -9.76 -4.16
N THR A 532 -6.74 -10.28 -3.07
CA THR A 532 -6.70 -11.73 -2.82
C THR A 532 -8.06 -12.32 -2.50
N THR A 533 -8.96 -11.56 -1.87
CA THR A 533 -10.34 -12.01 -1.58
C THR A 533 -11.14 -12.21 -2.85
N LEU A 534 -11.04 -11.25 -3.78
CA LEU A 534 -11.70 -11.32 -5.09
C LEU A 534 -11.12 -12.46 -5.93
N GLY A 535 -9.82 -12.76 -5.78
CA GLY A 535 -9.19 -13.83 -6.54
C GLY A 535 -9.62 -15.25 -6.21
N ARG A 536 -10.25 -15.48 -5.05
CA ARG A 536 -10.72 -16.81 -4.63
C ARG A 536 -12.08 -17.18 -5.20
N GLY A 537 -12.89 -16.19 -5.60
CA GLY A 537 -14.29 -16.38 -6.00
C GLY A 537 -14.48 -17.27 -7.24
N ASP A 538 -13.44 -17.40 -8.07
CA ASP A 538 -13.53 -18.06 -9.37
C ASP A 538 -12.92 -19.47 -9.40
N SER A 539 -12.30 -19.93 -8.31
CA SER A 539 -11.87 -21.34 -8.23
C SER A 539 -13.06 -22.19 -7.84
N PRO A 540 -13.58 -23.08 -8.70
CA PRO A 540 -14.70 -23.94 -8.37
C PRO A 540 -14.35 -24.74 -7.11
N ALA A 541 -15.06 -24.44 -6.03
CA ALA A 541 -14.99 -25.21 -4.80
C ALA A 541 -15.29 -26.68 -5.13
N GLY A 542 -14.30 -27.57 -4.97
CA GLY A 542 -14.59 -29.01 -4.94
C GLY A 542 -13.62 -29.95 -5.64
N GLN A 543 -12.67 -29.50 -6.46
CA GLN A 543 -11.57 -30.41 -6.84
C GLN A 543 -10.48 -30.32 -5.77
N ALA A 544 -10.75 -31.00 -4.66
CA ALA A 544 -9.64 -31.55 -3.87
C ALA A 544 -8.71 -32.25 -4.87
N PRO A 545 -7.40 -31.98 -4.87
CA PRO A 545 -6.49 -32.77 -5.69
C PRO A 545 -6.68 -34.21 -5.24
N SER A 546 -7.29 -35.05 -6.08
CA SER A 546 -7.23 -36.49 -5.93
C SER A 546 -5.78 -36.86 -6.19
N VAL A 547 -4.94 -36.67 -5.17
CA VAL A 547 -3.61 -37.23 -5.11
C VAL A 547 -3.83 -38.74 -5.13
N LEU A 548 -3.72 -39.30 -6.33
CA LEU A 548 -3.14 -40.61 -6.62
C LEU A 548 -3.22 -41.59 -5.44
N ARG A 549 -4.41 -42.19 -5.25
CA ARG A 549 -4.60 -43.46 -4.53
C ARG A 549 -4.78 -44.63 -5.51
N HIS A 550 -4.09 -44.60 -6.64
CA HIS A 550 -3.99 -45.74 -7.56
C HIS A 550 -2.51 -46.06 -7.74
N GLY A 551 -2.06 -47.16 -7.14
CA GLY A 551 -0.70 -47.66 -7.30
C GLY A 551 -0.10 -48.36 -6.07
N ALA A 552 -0.87 -49.15 -5.32
CA ALA A 552 -0.32 -50.08 -4.32
C ALA A 552 -1.28 -51.27 -4.10
N ALA A 553 -1.62 -51.98 -5.17
CA ALA A 553 -2.23 -53.30 -5.11
C ALA A 553 -2.08 -53.95 -6.49
N HIS A 554 -1.04 -54.76 -6.66
CA HIS A 554 -0.93 -55.91 -7.58
C HIS A 554 0.55 -56.15 -7.93
N THR A 555 1.26 -56.87 -7.07
CA THR A 555 2.38 -57.75 -7.44
C THR A 555 2.75 -58.62 -6.24
N ALA A 556 1.97 -59.67 -5.99
CA ALA A 556 2.40 -60.82 -5.20
C ALA A 556 1.46 -62.00 -5.50
N GLU A 557 1.62 -62.65 -6.65
CA GLU A 557 1.21 -64.05 -6.85
C GLU A 557 1.79 -64.61 -8.14
N SER A 558 2.80 -65.48 -7.99
CA SER A 558 3.06 -66.71 -8.78
C SER A 558 4.56 -67.00 -8.77
N THR A 559 4.96 -67.87 -7.85
CA THR A 559 6.20 -68.66 -7.99
C THR A 559 5.75 -70.11 -7.94
N THR A 560 5.52 -70.66 -9.12
CA THR A 560 5.26 -72.08 -9.33
C THR A 560 6.46 -72.66 -10.05
N THR A 561 7.15 -73.56 -9.36
CA THR A 561 7.98 -74.67 -9.85
C THR A 561 7.98 -74.94 -11.36
N GLN A 562 9.17 -74.97 -11.97
CA GLN A 562 9.64 -76.09 -12.80
C GLN A 562 11.14 -75.93 -13.16
N ASP A 563 11.85 -77.06 -13.00
CA ASP A 563 13.21 -77.48 -13.40
C ASP A 563 14.45 -76.79 -12.80
#